data_AF-A0A376D5J4-F1
#
_entry.id   AF-A0A376D5J4-F1
#
_cell.length_a   1.000
_cell.length_b   1.000
_cell.length_c   1.000
_cell.angle_alpha   90.00
_cell.angle_beta   90.00
_cell.angle_gamma   90.00
#
_symmetry.space_group_name_H-M   'P 1'
#
loop_
_entity.id
_entity.type
_entity.pdbx_description
1 polymer ?
#
loop_
_entity_poly.entity_id
_entity_poly.type
_entity_poly.pdbx_seq_one_letter_code
_entity_poly.pdbx_strand_id
1 'polypeptide(L)'
;MITVTEMQALYLRLDEIERRIAVLETLQQKTGLPEGYNHISVLAGAYGLSTGKAEELAKVTGVATARHSGQLIAHEASFNEAAEIVTSRAKRKIGSKYWYHPLIGKFTMSARAKK
;
A
#
# COMPACT_ATOMS: atom_id res chain seq x y z
N MET A 1 -24.16 32.44 -2.08
CA MET A 1 -24.70 31.09 -2.35
C MET A 1 -23.55 30.20 -2.74
N ILE A 2 -23.39 29.05 -2.08
CA ILE A 2 -22.42 28.03 -2.50
C ILE A 2 -22.96 27.41 -3.79
N THR A 3 -22.12 27.30 -4.81
CA THR A 3 -22.47 26.66 -6.08
C THR A 3 -22.54 25.14 -5.92
N VAL A 4 -23.26 24.46 -6.81
CA VAL A 4 -23.38 22.99 -6.79
C VAL A 4 -22.00 22.31 -6.83
N THR A 5 -21.06 22.88 -7.61
CA THR A 5 -19.68 22.39 -7.71
C THR A 5 -18.91 22.51 -6.40
N GLU A 6 -19.02 23.65 -5.71
CA GLU A 6 -18.39 23.85 -4.40
C GLU A 6 -18.99 22.91 -3.35
N MET A 7 -20.31 22.69 -3.38
CA MET A 7 -20.99 21.74 -2.50
C MET A 7 -20.51 20.30 -2.73
N GLN A 8 -20.35 19.89 -3.99
CA GLN A 8 -19.84 18.57 -4.33
C GLN A 8 -18.38 18.37 -3.87
N ALA A 9 -17.54 19.40 -4.02
CA ALA A 9 -16.17 19.35 -3.51
C ALA A 9 -16.11 19.22 -1.98
N LEU A 10 -17.06 19.84 -1.26
CA LEU A 10 -17.17 19.69 0.19
C LEU A 10 -17.59 18.28 0.60
N TYR A 11 -18.56 17.66 -0.08
CA TYR A 11 -18.95 16.27 0.19
C TYR A 11 -17.77 15.30 -0.01
N LEU A 12 -17.01 15.45 -1.09
CA LEU A 12 -15.83 14.61 -1.33
C LEU A 12 -14.77 14.75 -0.23
N ARG A 13 -14.56 15.97 0.27
CA ARG A 13 -13.64 16.22 1.38
C ARG A 13 -14.15 15.65 2.70
N LEU A 14 -15.46 15.75 2.95
CA LEU A 14 -16.09 15.17 4.14
C LEU A 14 -15.92 13.65 4.14
N ASP A 15 -16.24 12.98 3.03
CA ASP A 15 -16.08 11.53 2.87
C ASP A 15 -14.63 11.07 3.07
N GLU A 16 -13.65 11.88 2.64
CA GLU A 16 -12.23 11.60 2.89
C GLU A 16 -11.87 11.72 4.38
N ILE A 17 -12.41 12.73 5.07
CA ILE A 17 -12.16 12.95 6.50
C ILE A 17 -12.83 11.84 7.34
N GLU A 18 -14.09 11.50 7.06
CA GLU A 18 -14.82 10.45 7.78
C GLU A 18 -14.10 9.10 7.66
N ARG A 19 -13.61 8.75 6.44
CA ARG A 19 -12.79 7.55 6.25
C ARG A 19 -11.51 7.57 7.06
N ARG A 20 -10.81 8.70 7.14
CA ARG A 20 -9.59 8.84 7.96
C ARG A 20 -9.89 8.69 9.45
N ILE A 21 -11.00 9.25 9.93
CA ILE A 21 -11.43 9.12 11.33
C ILE A 21 -11.71 7.65 11.65
N ALA A 22 -12.48 6.94 10.81
CA ALA A 22 -12.78 5.53 11.01
C ALA A 22 -11.51 4.66 11.11
N VAL A 23 -10.50 4.94 10.27
CA VAL A 23 -9.19 4.27 10.36
C VAL A 23 -8.50 4.57 11.70
N LEU A 24 -8.52 5.82 12.17
CA LEU A 24 -7.90 6.18 13.45
C LEU A 24 -8.62 5.53 14.63
N GLU A 25 -9.95 5.50 14.62
CA GLU A 25 -10.77 4.88 15.67
C GLU A 25 -10.51 3.37 15.78
N THR A 26 -10.50 2.66 14.66
CA THR A 26 -10.18 1.22 14.62
C THR A 26 -8.76 0.93 15.12
N LEU A 27 -7.79 1.77 14.77
CA LEU A 27 -6.42 1.67 15.28
C LEU A 27 -6.32 1.94 16.79
N GLN A 28 -7.05 2.92 17.31
CA GLN A 28 -7.08 3.24 18.75
C GLN A 28 -7.73 2.14 19.57
N GLN A 29 -8.85 1.60 19.10
CA GLN A 29 -9.56 0.51 19.76
C GLN A 29 -8.76 -0.80 19.72
N LYS A 30 -7.75 -0.89 18.86
CA LYS A 30 -6.98 -2.12 18.56
C LYS A 30 -7.90 -3.28 18.13
N THR A 31 -9.09 -2.97 17.66
CA THR A 31 -10.11 -3.93 17.23
C THR A 31 -9.95 -4.17 15.74
N GLY A 32 -9.28 -5.26 15.40
CA GLY A 32 -9.12 -5.71 14.02
C GLY A 32 -8.31 -4.76 13.13
N LEU A 33 -8.18 -5.15 11.87
CA LEU A 33 -7.59 -4.30 10.83
C LEU A 33 -8.63 -3.27 10.35
N PRO A 34 -8.23 -2.01 10.13
CA PRO A 34 -9.08 -1.04 9.45
C PRO A 34 -9.52 -1.55 8.08
N GLU A 35 -10.73 -1.18 7.65
CA GLU A 35 -11.24 -1.56 6.33
C GLU A 35 -10.30 -1.09 5.21
N GLY A 36 -10.04 -1.98 4.24
CA GLY A 36 -9.14 -1.69 3.12
C GLY A 36 -7.66 -1.69 3.48
N TYR A 37 -7.28 -1.98 4.73
CA TYR A 37 -5.89 -2.16 5.14
C TYR A 37 -5.55 -3.63 5.32
N ASN A 38 -4.29 -3.96 5.02
CA ASN A 38 -3.75 -5.30 5.24
C ASN A 38 -2.31 -5.21 5.74
N HIS A 39 -1.81 -6.29 6.34
CA HIS A 39 -0.42 -6.36 6.79
C HIS A 39 0.53 -6.31 5.59
N ILE A 40 1.58 -5.49 5.67
CA ILE A 40 2.57 -5.39 4.60
C ILE A 40 3.21 -6.74 4.27
N SER A 41 3.38 -7.63 5.25
CA SER A 41 3.91 -8.98 5.01
C SER A 41 3.01 -9.81 4.08
N VAL A 42 1.69 -9.72 4.25
CA VAL A 42 0.70 -10.40 3.39
C VAL A 42 0.75 -9.81 1.98
N LEU A 43 0.73 -8.49 1.89
CA LEU A 43 0.81 -7.77 0.62
C LEU A 43 2.13 -8.05 -0.12
N ALA A 44 3.25 -8.11 0.60
CA ALA A 44 4.56 -8.44 0.04
C ALA A 44 4.57 -9.83 -0.60
N GLY A 45 4.00 -10.83 0.09
CA GLY A 45 3.87 -12.20 -0.42
C GLY A 45 3.08 -12.29 -1.73
N ALA A 46 2.04 -11.48 -1.88
CA ALA A 46 1.21 -11.43 -3.09
C ALA A 46 1.96 -10.91 -4.34
N TYR A 47 3.12 -10.26 -4.17
CA TYR A 47 3.99 -9.78 -5.26
C TYR A 47 5.38 -10.43 -5.26
N GLY A 48 5.60 -11.42 -4.38
CA GLY A 48 6.90 -12.06 -4.22
C GLY A 48 8.00 -11.16 -3.67
N LEU A 49 7.63 -10.04 -3.03
CA LEU A 49 8.58 -9.10 -2.42
C LEU A 49 8.95 -9.54 -1.00
N SER A 50 10.13 -9.16 -0.53
CA SER A 50 10.42 -9.23 0.92
C SER A 50 9.64 -8.14 1.65
N THR A 51 9.31 -8.37 2.93
CA THR A 51 8.61 -7.38 3.76
C THR A 51 9.32 -6.04 3.74
N GLY A 52 10.63 -5.99 3.99
CA GLY A 52 11.39 -4.73 3.98
C GLY A 52 11.35 -4.00 2.63
N LYS A 53 11.29 -4.72 1.50
CA LYS A 53 11.13 -4.08 0.19
C LYS A 53 9.71 -3.61 -0.08
N ALA A 54 8.71 -4.28 0.47
CA ALA A 54 7.33 -3.79 0.45
C ALA A 54 7.18 -2.54 1.34
N GLU A 55 7.85 -2.47 2.49
CA GLU A 55 7.88 -1.25 3.32
C GLU A 55 8.52 -0.07 2.57
N GLU A 56 9.66 -0.32 1.89
CA GLU A 56 10.31 0.68 1.04
C GLU A 56 9.39 1.12 -0.10
N LEU A 57 8.75 0.18 -0.78
CA LEU A 57 7.78 0.46 -1.85
C LEU A 57 6.65 1.37 -1.36
N ALA A 58 6.02 1.02 -0.23
CA ALA A 58 4.94 1.82 0.35
C ALA A 58 5.41 3.24 0.68
N LYS A 59 6.61 3.37 1.26
CA LYS A 59 7.22 4.65 1.61
C LYS A 59 7.50 5.53 0.38
N VAL A 60 8.13 4.99 -0.66
CA VAL A 60 8.53 5.79 -1.85
C VAL A 60 7.34 6.14 -2.75
N THR A 61 6.27 5.34 -2.72
CA THR A 61 5.07 5.57 -3.54
C THR A 61 3.96 6.34 -2.81
N GLY A 62 4.14 6.64 -1.52
CA GLY A 62 3.17 7.39 -0.74
C GLY A 62 1.91 6.60 -0.39
N VAL A 63 1.96 5.27 -0.43
CA VAL A 63 0.87 4.41 0.02
C VAL A 63 0.60 4.69 1.50
N ALA A 64 -0.66 4.90 1.85
CA ALA A 64 -1.05 5.15 3.24
C ALA A 64 -0.71 3.94 4.12
N THR A 65 0.11 4.15 5.16
CA THR A 65 0.53 3.12 6.10
C THR A 65 0.23 3.50 7.54
N ALA A 66 0.01 2.51 8.40
CA ALA A 66 -0.14 2.68 9.84
C ALA A 66 0.48 1.49 10.60
N ARG A 67 0.59 1.59 11.93
CA ARG A 67 1.00 0.48 12.79
C ARG A 67 -0.23 -0.11 13.47
N HIS A 68 -0.43 -1.41 13.34
CA HIS A 68 -1.45 -2.16 14.09
C HIS A 68 -0.77 -3.33 14.80
N SER A 69 -0.91 -3.39 16.13
CA SER A 69 -0.32 -4.45 16.97
C SER A 69 1.18 -4.67 16.71
N GLY A 70 1.93 -3.58 16.51
CA GLY A 70 3.37 -3.59 16.21
C GLY A 70 3.75 -3.87 14.75
N GLN A 71 2.81 -4.36 13.93
CA GLN A 71 3.03 -4.66 12.52
C GLN A 71 2.67 -3.47 11.63
N LEU A 72 3.39 -3.31 10.52
CA LEU A 72 3.08 -2.27 9.53
C LEU A 72 1.94 -2.76 8.63
N ILE A 73 0.91 -1.95 8.51
CA ILE A 73 -0.24 -2.17 7.64
C ILE A 73 -0.26 -1.09 6.56
N ALA A 74 -0.78 -1.42 5.39
CA ALA A 74 -0.90 -0.51 4.25
C ALA A 74 -2.29 -0.62 3.62
N HIS A 75 -2.76 0.46 3.01
CA HIS A 75 -3.99 0.45 2.21
C HIS A 75 -3.79 -0.47 1.00
N GLU A 76 -4.60 -1.52 0.92
CA GLU A 76 -4.39 -2.67 0.04
C GLU A 76 -4.49 -2.27 -1.44
N ALA A 77 -5.51 -1.52 -1.84
CA ALA A 77 -5.70 -1.16 -3.24
C ALA A 77 -4.55 -0.30 -3.79
N SER A 78 -4.13 0.70 -3.00
CA SER A 78 -3.01 1.58 -3.38
C SER A 78 -1.68 0.84 -3.38
N PHE A 79 -1.46 -0.06 -2.42
CA PHE A 79 -0.28 -0.91 -2.42
C PHE A 79 -0.23 -1.81 -3.65
N ASN A 80 -1.35 -2.44 -3.98
CA ASN A 80 -1.45 -3.35 -5.13
C ASN A 80 -1.12 -2.63 -6.44
N GLU A 81 -1.66 -1.44 -6.65
CA GLU A 81 -1.35 -0.61 -7.83
C GLU A 81 0.16 -0.28 -7.90
N ALA A 82 0.73 0.22 -6.80
CA ALA A 82 2.14 0.55 -6.73
C ALA A 82 3.06 -0.67 -6.96
N ALA A 83 2.71 -1.81 -6.37
CA ALA A 83 3.44 -3.05 -6.50
C ALA A 83 3.37 -3.61 -7.93
N GLU A 84 2.20 -3.56 -8.58
CA GLU A 84 2.02 -3.98 -9.97
C GLU A 84 2.87 -3.10 -10.91
N ILE A 85 2.87 -1.78 -10.74
CA ILE A 85 3.72 -0.87 -11.54
C ILE A 85 5.21 -1.21 -11.37
N VAL A 86 5.67 -1.37 -10.14
CA VAL A 86 7.08 -1.63 -9.84
C VAL A 86 7.52 -3.00 -10.36
N THR A 87 6.74 -4.05 -10.10
CA THR A 87 7.11 -5.42 -10.46
C THR A 87 7.01 -5.68 -11.96
N SER A 88 5.98 -5.14 -12.64
CA SER A 88 5.84 -5.28 -14.09
C SER A 88 6.94 -4.55 -14.88
N ARG A 89 7.46 -3.45 -14.34
CA ARG A 89 8.52 -2.63 -14.99
C ARG A 89 9.93 -2.97 -14.52
N ALA A 90 10.09 -3.89 -13.58
CA ALA A 90 11.40 -4.29 -13.09
C ALA A 90 12.20 -5.06 -14.15
N LYS A 91 13.49 -4.79 -14.23
CA LYS A 91 14.41 -5.46 -15.16
C LYS A 91 15.31 -6.45 -14.42
N ARG A 92 15.62 -7.57 -15.06
CA ARG A 92 16.52 -8.61 -14.53
C ARG A 92 17.55 -8.99 -15.59
N LYS A 93 18.83 -8.95 -15.22
CA LYS A 93 19.91 -9.51 -16.05
C LYS A 93 19.79 -11.04 -16.08
N ILE A 94 19.98 -11.65 -17.26
CA ILE A 94 19.97 -13.11 -17.43
C ILE A 94 20.95 -13.76 -16.43
N GLY A 95 20.49 -14.80 -15.72
CA GLY A 95 21.27 -15.51 -14.70
C GLY A 95 21.37 -14.81 -13.32
N SER A 96 20.99 -13.53 -13.19
CA SER A 96 20.99 -12.85 -11.89
C SER A 96 19.83 -13.32 -11.02
N LYS A 97 19.98 -13.48 -9.70
CA LYS A 97 18.82 -13.67 -8.79
C LYS A 97 18.00 -12.37 -8.61
N TYR A 98 18.59 -11.23 -8.92
CA TYR A 98 18.07 -9.92 -8.55
C TYR A 98 17.38 -9.20 -9.70
N TRP A 99 16.28 -8.56 -9.35
CA TRP A 99 15.52 -7.59 -10.13
C TRP A 99 15.93 -6.17 -9.75
N TYR A 100 15.69 -5.22 -10.65
CA TYR A 100 15.95 -3.81 -10.42
C TYR A 100 14.77 -2.97 -10.92
N HIS A 101 14.32 -2.04 -10.09
CA HIS A 101 13.39 -0.98 -10.47
C HIS A 101 13.91 0.36 -9.91
N PRO A 102 13.89 1.47 -10.66
CA PRO A 102 14.44 2.75 -10.19
C PRO A 102 13.87 3.24 -8.85
N LEU A 103 12.60 2.95 -8.57
CA LEU A 103 11.93 3.39 -7.34
C LEU A 103 12.38 2.65 -6.07
N ILE A 104 12.72 1.35 -6.16
CA ILE A 104 13.01 0.51 -4.98
C ILE A 104 14.37 -0.20 -5.07
N GLY A 105 15.19 0.23 -6.04
CA GLY A 105 16.51 -0.33 -6.31
C GLY A 105 16.49 -1.83 -6.61
N LYS A 106 17.47 -2.55 -6.05
CA LYS A 106 17.70 -3.98 -6.26
C LYS A 106 16.88 -4.80 -5.27
N PHE A 107 16.17 -5.82 -5.75
CA PHE A 107 15.36 -6.71 -4.91
C PHE A 107 15.30 -8.13 -5.49
N THR A 108 14.78 -9.07 -4.70
CA THR A 108 14.48 -10.44 -5.15
C THR A 108 12.97 -10.59 -5.30
N MET A 109 12.53 -11.33 -6.31
CA MET A 109 11.14 -11.76 -6.44
C MET A 109 11.08 -13.28 -6.27
N SER A 110 10.30 -13.76 -5.31
CA SER A 110 9.85 -15.15 -5.30
C SER A 110 8.71 -15.33 -6.32
N ALA A 111 8.36 -16.58 -6.63
CA ALA A 111 7.16 -16.85 -7.41
C ALA A 111 5.96 -16.19 -6.72
N ARG A 112 5.18 -15.40 -7.48
CA ARG A 112 3.94 -14.76 -6.99
C ARG A 112 3.06 -15.86 -6.40
N ALA A 113 2.52 -15.66 -5.19
CA ALA A 113 1.49 -16.55 -4.69
C ALA A 113 0.35 -16.57 -5.73
N LYS A 114 0.05 -17.75 -6.29
CA LYS A 114 -1.09 -17.89 -7.21
C LYS A 114 -2.35 -17.55 -6.41
N LYS A 115 -3.11 -16.56 -6.87
CA LYS A 115 -4.49 -16.33 -6.43
C LYS A 115 -5.33 -17.56 -6.77
#